data_AF-A0A087GR75-F1
#
_entry.id   AF-A0A087GR75-F1
#
_cell.length_a   1.000
_cell.length_b   1.000
_cell.length_c   1.000
_cell.angle_alpha   90.00
_cell.angle_beta   90.00
_cell.angle_gamma   90.00
#
_symmetry.space_group_name_H-M   'P 1'
#
loop_
_entity.id
_entity.type
_entity.pdbx_description
1 polymer ?
#
loop_
_entity_poly.entity_id
_entity_poly.type
_entity_poly.pdbx_seq_one_letter_code
_entity_poly.pdbx_strand_id
1 'polypeptide(L)'
;MKSVSIFLVLFIFFLVVLESPEKIEAGEKFKCIMEYGGDVGPTFCNPKIFPTLCRQNCRTFKGAKGGKCVKSPKHKHIKCFCDYCEDE
;
A
#
# COMPACT_ATOMS: atom_id res chain seq x y z
N MET A 1 -34.28 26.92 -27.31
CA MET A 1 -32.91 26.73 -26.79
C MET A 1 -32.91 25.44 -25.97
N LYS A 2 -32.16 24.41 -26.37
CA LYS A 2 -32.11 23.15 -25.62
C LYS A 2 -31.30 23.42 -24.35
N SER A 3 -31.99 23.48 -23.20
CA SER A 3 -31.34 23.57 -21.90
C SER A 3 -30.62 22.26 -21.64
N VAL A 4 -29.32 22.22 -21.92
CA VAL A 4 -28.47 21.09 -21.51
C VAL A 4 -28.42 21.13 -19.98
N SER A 5 -28.99 20.11 -19.35
CA SER A 5 -29.01 20.02 -17.89
C SER A 5 -27.59 20.04 -17.36
N ILE A 6 -27.29 20.95 -16.43
CA ILE A 6 -25.97 21.05 -15.82
C ILE A 6 -25.56 19.73 -15.14
N PHE A 7 -26.56 18.95 -14.68
CA PHE A 7 -26.36 17.60 -14.17
C PHE A 7 -25.78 16.64 -15.21
N LEU A 8 -26.22 16.73 -16.46
CA LEU A 8 -25.70 15.90 -17.56
C LEU A 8 -24.25 16.25 -17.86
N VAL A 9 -23.91 17.53 -17.83
CA VAL A 9 -22.53 18.00 -18.04
C VAL A 9 -21.62 17.52 -16.91
N LEU A 10 -22.05 17.68 -15.66
CA LEU A 10 -21.30 17.21 -14.50
C LEU A 10 -21.14 15.69 -14.50
N PHE A 11 -22.20 14.95 -14.85
CA PHE A 11 -22.16 13.49 -14.91
C PHE A 11 -21.17 12.99 -15.97
N ILE A 12 -21.15 13.59 -17.16
CA ILE A 12 -20.16 13.27 -18.19
C ILE A 12 -18.76 13.60 -17.69
N PHE A 13 -18.57 14.73 -17.01
CA PHE A 13 -17.28 15.10 -16.46
C PHE A 13 -16.78 14.10 -15.39
N PHE A 14 -17.67 13.66 -14.50
CA PHE A 14 -17.37 12.62 -13.52
C PHE A 14 -17.04 11.28 -14.18
N LEU A 15 -17.78 10.89 -15.23
CA LEU A 15 -17.47 9.69 -16.00
C LEU A 15 -16.09 9.78 -16.64
N VAL A 16 -15.73 10.91 -17.25
CA VAL A 16 -14.41 11.11 -17.86
C VAL A 16 -13.27 11.06 -16.83
N VAL A 17 -13.49 11.58 -15.61
CA VAL A 17 -12.51 11.49 -14.51
C VAL A 17 -12.39 10.05 -13.97
N LEU A 18 -13.49 9.31 -13.88
CA LEU A 18 -13.49 7.88 -13.48
C LEU A 18 -12.94 6.96 -14.59
N GLU A 19 -13.13 7.33 -15.85
CA GLU A 19 -12.68 6.65 -17.07
C GLU A 19 -11.26 7.05 -17.45
N SER A 20 -10.54 7.74 -16.55
CA SER A 20 -9.09 7.61 -16.46
C SER A 20 -8.79 6.41 -15.55
N PRO A 21 -8.78 5.16 -16.07
CA PRO A 21 -8.02 4.14 -15.42
C PRO A 21 -6.56 4.58 -15.60
N GLU A 22 -6.05 5.41 -14.70
CA GLU A 22 -4.67 5.17 -14.28
C GLU A 22 -4.64 3.69 -14.00
N LYS A 23 -3.94 2.97 -14.88
CA LYS A 23 -3.85 1.51 -14.88
C LYS A 23 -3.64 1.07 -13.45
N ILE A 24 -4.72 0.73 -12.75
CA ILE A 24 -4.62 -0.10 -11.58
C ILE A 24 -4.25 -1.41 -12.23
N GLU A 25 -2.95 -1.70 -12.19
CA GLU A 25 -2.34 -2.91 -12.68
C GLU A 25 -2.88 -4.08 -11.86
N ALA A 26 -4.16 -4.42 -12.06
CA ALA A 26 -4.81 -5.63 -11.59
C ALA A 26 -4.15 -6.89 -12.17
N GLY A 27 -3.16 -6.71 -13.06
CA GLY A 27 -2.31 -7.75 -13.65
C GLY A 27 -0.95 -7.94 -12.96
N GLU A 28 -0.48 -7.05 -12.07
CA GLU A 28 0.60 -7.43 -11.17
C GLU A 28 -0.01 -8.28 -10.06
N LYS A 29 -0.03 -9.61 -10.24
CA LYS A 29 -0.44 -10.63 -9.24
C LYS A 29 -0.39 -10.02 -7.84
N PHE A 30 -1.54 -9.77 -7.20
CA PHE A 30 -1.61 -9.12 -5.89
C PHE A 30 -0.55 -9.73 -4.97
N LYS A 31 0.61 -9.06 -4.84
CA LYS A 31 1.73 -9.63 -4.10
C LYS A 31 1.37 -9.43 -2.64
N CYS A 32 1.04 -10.52 -1.95
CA CYS A 32 0.74 -10.50 -0.53
C CYS A 32 1.82 -9.77 0.27
N ILE A 33 3.08 -9.95 -0.14
CA ILE A 33 4.25 -9.35 0.50
C ILE A 33 4.79 -8.22 -0.38
N MET A 34 4.81 -7.01 0.16
CA MET A 34 5.43 -5.85 -0.49
C MET A 34 6.44 -5.18 0.45
N GLU A 35 7.55 -4.66 -0.08
CA GLU A 35 8.50 -3.90 0.73
C GLU A 35 7.84 -2.62 1.26
N TYR A 36 7.97 -2.32 2.56
CA TYR A 36 7.37 -1.11 3.15
C TYR A 36 7.90 0.18 2.48
N GLY A 37 9.16 0.12 2.02
CA GLY A 37 9.89 1.20 1.34
C GLY A 37 10.73 2.04 2.31
N GLY A 38 11.88 2.51 1.82
CA GLY A 38 12.82 3.34 2.58
C GLY A 38 13.79 2.56 3.47
N ASP A 39 14.93 3.18 3.78
CA ASP A 39 15.89 2.64 4.75
C ASP A 39 15.38 2.95 6.18
N VAL A 40 14.46 2.13 6.66
CA VAL A 40 13.75 2.33 7.94
C VAL A 40 14.59 2.03 9.19
N GLY A 41 15.89 1.77 9.01
CA GLY A 41 16.83 1.52 10.10
C GLY A 41 16.50 0.27 10.94
N PRO A 42 17.39 -0.10 11.88
CA PRO A 42 17.21 -1.32 12.68
C PRO A 42 16.03 -1.24 13.66
N THR A 43 15.60 -0.02 14.04
CA THR A 43 14.55 0.20 15.05
C THR A 43 13.20 -0.34 14.62
N PHE A 44 12.89 -0.32 13.31
CA PHE A 44 11.62 -0.83 12.79
C PHE A 44 11.40 -2.32 13.11
N CYS A 45 12.51 -3.06 13.21
CA CYS A 45 12.55 -4.48 13.44
C CYS A 45 13.11 -4.86 14.80
N ASN A 46 13.07 -3.94 15.77
CA ASN A 46 13.52 -4.21 17.13
C ASN A 46 12.49 -5.11 17.88
N PRO A 47 12.84 -6.35 18.23
CA PRO A 47 11.90 -7.28 18.89
C PRO A 47 11.53 -6.86 20.32
N LYS A 48 12.24 -5.90 20.93
CA LYS A 48 11.87 -5.34 22.24
C LYS A 48 10.62 -4.44 22.18
N ILE A 49 10.20 -4.05 20.97
CA ILE A 49 8.98 -3.26 20.73
C ILE A 49 7.96 -4.21 20.10
N PHE A 50 6.91 -4.61 20.84
CA PHE A 50 5.89 -5.54 20.36
C PHE A 50 4.48 -4.91 20.37
N PRO A 51 3.69 -5.03 19.29
CA PRO A 51 4.11 -5.48 17.95
C PRO A 51 5.18 -4.53 17.37
N THR A 52 6.05 -5.02 16.49
CA THR A 52 7.15 -4.22 15.94
C THR A 52 6.62 -2.97 15.23
N LEU A 53 7.43 -1.91 15.17
CA LEU A 53 7.08 -0.70 14.42
C LEU A 53 6.82 -1.02 12.94
N CYS A 54 7.52 -2.01 12.37
CA CYS A 54 7.21 -2.53 11.04
C CYS A 54 5.74 -2.99 10.93
N ARG A 55 5.27 -3.85 11.85
CA ARG A 55 3.88 -4.34 11.85
C ARG A 55 2.88 -3.22 12.09
N GLN A 56 3.14 -2.34 13.06
CA GLN A 56 2.27 -1.20 13.35
C GLN A 56 2.13 -0.27 12.13
N ASN A 57 3.25 0.10 11.52
CA ASN A 57 3.26 1.04 10.40
C ASN A 57 2.69 0.43 9.12
N CYS A 58 2.93 -0.86 8.86
CA CYS A 58 2.27 -1.55 7.76
C CYS A 58 0.75 -1.53 7.89
N ARG A 59 0.23 -1.71 9.12
CA ARG A 59 -1.22 -1.60 9.38
C ARG A 59 -1.71 -0.16 9.24
N THR A 60 -1.07 0.78 9.90
CA THR A 60 -1.53 2.17 10.01
C THR A 60 -1.37 2.96 8.71
N PHE A 61 -0.25 2.82 8.01
CA PHE A 61 0.09 3.68 6.87
C PHE A 61 -0.02 2.99 5.51
N LYS A 62 -0.02 1.66 5.48
CA LYS A 62 -0.12 0.90 4.22
C LYS A 62 -1.42 0.12 4.09
N GLY A 63 -2.23 0.00 5.14
CA GLY A 63 -3.47 -0.77 5.12
C GLY A 63 -3.24 -2.29 5.02
N ALA A 64 -2.04 -2.76 5.35
CA ALA A 64 -1.71 -4.17 5.38
C ALA A 64 -2.27 -4.85 6.66
N LYS A 65 -2.37 -6.17 6.64
CA LYS A 65 -2.81 -6.96 7.80
C LYS A 65 -1.67 -7.20 8.80
N GLY A 66 -0.44 -7.32 8.32
CA GLY A 66 0.74 -7.65 9.11
C GLY A 66 2.02 -6.97 8.61
N GLY A 67 3.13 -7.25 9.28
CA GLY A 67 4.43 -6.73 8.88
C GLY A 67 5.58 -7.64 9.32
N LYS A 68 6.40 -8.06 8.36
CA LYS A 68 7.47 -9.04 8.52
C LYS A 68 8.83 -8.37 8.35
N CYS A 69 9.72 -8.63 9.31
CA CYS A 69 11.10 -8.16 9.30
C CYS A 69 12.01 -9.25 8.77
N VAL A 70 12.61 -9.04 7.60
CA VAL A 70 13.42 -10.04 6.89
C VAL A 70 14.87 -9.58 6.84
N LYS A 71 15.79 -10.41 7.34
CA LYS A 71 17.23 -10.22 7.15
C LYS A 71 17.62 -10.83 5.81
N SER A 72 18.17 -10.02 4.91
CA SER A 72 18.71 -10.56 3.66
C SER A 72 20.11 -11.13 3.91
N PRO A 73 20.44 -12.34 3.44
CA PRO A 73 21.81 -12.84 3.52
C PRO A 73 22.80 -12.04 2.64
N LYS A 74 22.29 -11.31 1.63
CA LYS A 74 23.10 -10.50 0.72
C LYS A 74 23.32 -9.06 1.19
N HIS A 75 22.49 -8.56 2.11
CA HIS A 75 22.57 -7.19 2.61
C HIS A 75 22.60 -7.20 4.14
N LYS A 76 23.54 -6.49 4.76
CA LYS A 76 23.64 -6.40 6.23
C LYS A 76 22.41 -5.79 6.91
N HIS A 77 21.52 -5.16 6.14
CA HIS A 77 20.36 -4.42 6.64
C HIS A 77 19.12 -5.31 6.70
N ILE A 78 18.40 -5.19 7.81
CA ILE A 78 17.07 -5.78 7.99
C ILE A 78 16.05 -4.93 7.24
N LYS A 79 15.13 -5.57 6.51
CA LYS A 79 14.07 -4.89 5.77
C LYS A 79 12.71 -5.18 6.38
N CYS A 80 11.81 -4.22 6.25
CA CYS A 80 10.40 -4.37 6.61
C CYS A 80 9.57 -4.65 5.35
N PHE A 81 8.72 -5.67 5.41
CA PHE A 81 7.76 -6.02 4.38
C PHE A 81 6.35 -6.02 4.97
N CYS A 82 5.39 -5.46 4.26
CA CYS A 82 3.98 -5.50 4.63
C CYS A 82 3.32 -6.74 4.05
N ASP A 83 2.49 -7.38 4.88
CA ASP A 83 1.69 -8.53 4.50
C ASP A 83 0.22 -8.14 4.41
N TYR A 84 -0.34 -8.14 3.21
CA TYR A 84 -1.75 -7.83 2.96
C TYR A 84 -2.66 -9.05 3.09
N CYS A 85 -2.10 -10.25 3.18
CA CYS A 85 -2.84 -11.50 3.18
C CYS A 85 -2.95 -12.11 4.60
N GLU A 86 -1.89 -11.97 5.41
CA GLU A 86 -1.77 -12.52 6.76
C GLU A 86 -1.54 -11.43 7.81
N ASP A 87 -1.97 -11.66 9.05
CA ASP A 87 -1.93 -10.67 10.13
C ASP A 87 -0.80 -10.86 11.15
N GLU A 88 0.20 -11.69 10.84
CA GLU A 88 1.38 -11.99 11.70
C GLU A 88 2.25 -10.78 12.05
#